data_AF-A0A1G1R516-F1
#
_entry.id   AF-A0A1G1R516-F1
#
_cell.length_a   1.000
_cell.length_b   1.000
_cell.length_c   1.000
_cell.angle_alpha   90.00
_cell.angle_beta   90.00
_cell.angle_gamma   90.00
#
_symmetry.space_group_name_H-M   'P 1'
#
loop_
_entity.id
_entity.type
_entity.pdbx_description
1 polymer ?
#
loop_
_entity_poly.entity_id
_entity_poly.type
_entity_poly.pdbx_seq_one_letter_code
_entity_poly.pdbx_strand_id
1 'polypeptide(L)'
;MIEVVRLFKCEGEGNIKAYADVQVAGEVIIKGLRVIAGESGLFVGMPANKSKKDGKYYDIVIFQGDSKKILEDAVLTAYKAE
;
A
#
# COMPACT_ATOMS: atom_id res chain seq x y z
N MET A 1 -12.63 3.31 -9.94
CA MET A 1 -11.67 2.31 -10.45
C MET A 1 -10.34 2.54 -9.75
N ILE A 2 -9.68 1.51 -9.24
CA ILE A 2 -8.36 1.62 -8.61
C ILE A 2 -7.39 0.80 -9.46
N GLU A 3 -6.31 1.42 -9.90
CA GLU A 3 -5.33 0.82 -10.80
C GLU A 3 -3.94 0.92 -10.19
N VAL A 4 -3.16 -0.16 -10.29
CA VAL A 4 -1.77 -0.16 -9.82
C VAL A 4 -0.91 0.38 -10.94
N VAL A 5 -0.34 1.57 -10.75
CA VAL A 5 0.48 2.23 -11.77
C VAL A 5 1.95 1.87 -11.64
N ARG A 6 2.38 1.49 -10.44
CA ARG A 6 3.74 1.07 -10.17
C ARG A 6 3.76 0.03 -9.08
N LEU A 7 4.53 -1.04 -9.31
CA LEU A 7 4.86 -2.02 -8.31
C LEU A 7 6.38 -2.20 -8.31
N PHE A 8 6.97 -2.26 -7.12
CA PHE A 8 8.39 -2.51 -6.93
C PHE A 8 8.55 -3.56 -5.84
N LYS A 9 8.88 -4.78 -6.23
CA LYS A 9 9.14 -5.88 -5.28
C LYS A 9 10.46 -5.65 -4.55
N CYS A 10 10.42 -5.85 -3.25
CA CYS A 10 11.62 -5.84 -2.42
C CYS A 10 12.00 -7.28 -2.10
N GLU A 11 13.14 -7.71 -2.62
CA GLU A 11 13.78 -8.97 -2.23
C GLU A 11 14.65 -8.72 -1.00
N GLY A 12 14.08 -9.02 0.17
CA GLY A 12 14.79 -8.90 1.45
C GLY A 12 14.04 -9.57 2.60
N GLU A 13 14.75 -9.80 3.71
CA GLU A 13 14.23 -10.44 4.94
C GLU A 13 13.26 -9.54 5.74
N GLY A 14 12.95 -8.34 5.24
CA GLY A 14 11.99 -7.44 5.86
C GLY A 14 10.53 -7.90 5.71
N ASN A 15 9.69 -7.34 6.59
CA ASN A 15 8.24 -7.51 6.50
C ASN A 15 7.66 -6.81 5.26
N ILE A 16 8.33 -5.79 4.71
CA ILE A 16 7.90 -5.11 3.49
C ILE A 16 8.34 -5.94 2.28
N LYS A 17 7.37 -6.40 1.49
CA LYS A 17 7.57 -7.24 0.30
C LYS A 17 7.51 -6.47 -1.01
N ALA A 18 6.80 -5.34 -1.04
CA ALA A 18 6.80 -4.45 -2.18
C ALA A 18 6.39 -3.02 -1.80
N TYR A 19 6.75 -2.08 -2.66
CA TYR A 19 6.16 -0.75 -2.70
C TYR A 19 5.22 -0.66 -3.91
N ALA A 20 4.09 0.00 -3.73
CA ALA A 20 3.12 0.20 -4.78
C ALA A 20 2.65 1.65 -4.82
N ASP A 21 2.36 2.14 -6.03
CA ASP A 21 1.65 3.39 -6.26
C ASP A 21 0.34 3.05 -6.98
N VAL A 22 -0.75 3.67 -6.55
CA VAL A 22 -2.10 3.43 -7.11
C VAL A 22 -2.71 4.69 -7.65
N GLN A 23 -3.45 4.58 -8.76
CA GLN A 23 -4.29 5.63 -9.30
C GLN A 23 -5.74 5.34 -8.94
N VAL A 24 -6.42 6.33 -8.40
CA VAL A 24 -7.82 6.28 -7.99
C VAL A 24 -8.62 7.12 -8.98
N ALA A 25 -9.63 6.48 -9.57
CA ALA A 25 -10.57 7.07 -10.52
C ALA A 25 -9.93 7.74 -11.75
N GLY A 26 -8.69 7.42 -12.08
CA GLY A 26 -7.95 8.11 -13.15
C GLY A 26 -7.49 9.52 -12.80
N GLU A 27 -7.86 10.05 -11.63
CA GLU A 27 -7.67 11.47 -11.29
C GLU A 27 -6.57 11.70 -10.24
N VAL A 28 -6.36 10.73 -9.35
CA VAL A 28 -5.47 10.90 -8.19
C VAL A 28 -4.48 9.75 -8.09
N ILE A 29 -3.19 10.06 -8.05
CA ILE A 29 -2.14 9.06 -7.79
C ILE A 29 -1.70 9.17 -6.33
N ILE A 30 -1.84 8.07 -5.61
CA ILE A 30 -1.37 7.92 -4.23
C ILE A 30 -0.11 7.08 -4.26
N LYS A 31 0.98 7.66 -3.75
CA LYS A 31 2.30 7.05 -3.75
C LYS A 31 2.68 6.50 -2.39
N GLY A 32 3.53 5.48 -2.40
CA GLY A 32 4.16 4.95 -1.19
C GLY A 32 3.28 3.99 -0.39
N LEU A 33 2.37 3.27 -1.06
CA LEU A 33 1.74 2.10 -0.47
C LEU A 33 2.79 0.99 -0.31
N ARG A 34 2.58 0.13 0.67
CA ARG A 34 3.52 -0.95 1.01
C ARG A 34 2.78 -2.26 1.11
N VAL A 35 3.23 -3.29 0.40
CA VAL A 35 2.79 -4.67 0.63
C VAL A 35 3.63 -5.22 1.76
N ILE A 36 2.97 -5.66 2.83
CA ILE A 36 3.61 -6.12 4.06
C ILE A 36 3.16 -7.55 4.34
N ALA A 37 4.11 -8.43 4.67
CA ALA A 37 3.85 -9.75 5.20
C ALA A 37 3.69 -9.67 6.71
N GLY A 38 2.48 -9.93 7.20
CA GLY A 38 2.17 -10.14 8.61
C GLY A 38 1.97 -11.61 8.93
N GLU A 39 1.67 -11.91 10.19
CA GLU A 39 1.47 -13.28 10.67
C GLU A 39 0.27 -13.99 10.01
N SER A 40 -0.78 -13.24 9.66
CA SER A 40 -1.98 -13.76 8.99
C SER A 40 -1.95 -13.66 7.47
N GLY A 41 -0.82 -13.25 6.87
CA GLY A 41 -0.64 -13.13 5.43
C GLY A 41 -0.24 -11.73 4.96
N LEU A 42 -0.36 -11.52 3.65
CA LEU A 42 0.00 -10.25 3.00
C LEU A 42 -1.13 -9.23 3.14
N PHE A 43 -0.78 -8.00 3.49
CA PHE A 43 -1.71 -6.87 3.58
C PHE A 43 -1.07 -5.59 3.02
N VAL A 44 -1.89 -4.58 2.75
CA VAL A 44 -1.41 -3.30 2.22
C VAL A 44 -1.38 -2.24 3.32
N GLY A 45 -0.18 -1.76 3.63
CA GLY A 45 0.07 -0.60 4.47
C GLY A 45 -0.12 0.70 3.68
N MET A 46 -0.86 1.63 4.26
CA MET A 46 -1.06 2.97 3.72
C MET A 46 0.23 3.79 3.75
N PRO A 47 0.37 4.83 2.91
CA PRO A 47 1.50 5.75 3.01
C PRO A 47 1.46 6.46 4.37
N ALA A 48 2.57 6.45 5.10
CA ALA A 48 2.66 7.02 6.43
C ALA A 48 3.90 7.91 6.57
N ASN A 49 3.75 9.03 7.27
CA ASN A 49 4.84 9.94 7.57
C ASN A 49 5.23 9.88 9.05
N LYS A 50 6.54 9.94 9.32
CA LYS A 50 7.05 10.04 10.69
C LYS A 50 6.88 11.47 11.19
N SER A 51 6.14 11.63 12.28
CA SER A 51 5.97 12.92 12.95
C SER A 51 7.30 13.36 13.57
N LYS A 52 7.78 14.56 13.21
CA LYS A 52 8.99 15.15 13.80
C LYS A 52 8.84 15.47 15.29
N LYS A 53 7.60 15.66 15.78
CA LYS A 53 7.33 16.05 17.16
C LYS A 53 7.40 14.88 18.14
N ASP A 54 6.89 13.71 17.75
CA ASP A 54 6.69 12.56 18.66
C ASP A 54 7.34 11.26 18.14
N GLY A 55 7.90 11.27 16.93
CA GLY A 55 8.55 10.11 16.32
C GLY A 55 7.60 9.00 15.84
N LYS A 56 6.30 9.11 16.10
CA LYS A 56 5.27 8.17 15.63
C LYS A 56 4.95 8.33 14.15
N TYR A 57 4.53 7.23 13.52
CA TYR A 57 4.04 7.21 12.14
C TYR A 57 2.53 7.45 12.11
N TYR A 58 2.11 8.32 11.20
CA TYR A 58 0.70 8.61 10.94
C TYR A 58 0.40 8.35 9.48
N ASP A 59 -0.69 7.63 9.22
CA ASP A 59 -1.17 7.42 7.86
C ASP A 59 -1.56 8.77 7.23
N ILE A 60 -1.06 8.98 6.01
CA ILE A 60 -1.30 10.18 5.20
C ILE A 60 -2.65 10.05 4.49
N VAL A 61 -2.99 8.82 4.08
CA VAL A 61 -4.21 8.51 3.36
C VAL A 61 -4.91 7.37 4.07
N ILE A 62 -6.21 7.53 4.30
CA ILE A 62 -7.06 6.52 4.94
C ILE A 62 -8.20 6.20 3.98
N PHE A 63 -8.22 4.96 3.50
CA PHE A 63 -9.39 4.41 2.82
C PHE A 63 -10.34 3.82 3.88
N GLN A 64 -11.62 4.18 3.81
CA GLN A 64 -12.65 3.70 4.72
C GLN A 64 -13.63 2.78 4.00
N GLY A 65 -14.31 1.93 4.77
CA GLY A 65 -15.34 1.01 4.27
C GLY A 65 -14.80 0.04 3.21
N ASP A 66 -15.63 -0.23 2.21
CA ASP A 66 -15.34 -1.18 1.14
C ASP A 66 -14.17 -0.75 0.26
N SER A 67 -13.91 0.54 0.12
CA SER A 67 -12.80 1.08 -0.68
C SER A 67 -11.43 0.57 -0.21
N LYS A 68 -11.28 0.31 1.10
CA LYS A 68 -10.05 -0.27 1.65
C LYS A 68 -9.82 -1.69 1.10
N LYS A 69 -10.86 -2.53 1.13
CA LYS A 69 -10.79 -3.90 0.62
C LYS A 69 -10.52 -3.93 -0.88
N ILE A 70 -11.19 -3.06 -1.64
CA ILE A 70 -10.99 -2.96 -3.09
C ILE A 70 -9.54 -2.61 -3.42
N LEU A 71 -8.95 -1.67 -2.67
CA LEU A 71 -7.56 -1.28 -2.85
C LEU A 71 -6.58 -2.39 -2.43
N GLU A 72 -6.83 -3.03 -1.29
CA GLU A 72 -6.02 -4.17 -0.83
C GLU A 72 -6.02 -5.29 -1.87
N ASP A 73 -7.19 -5.65 -2.39
CA ASP A 73 -7.33 -6.71 -3.39
C ASP A 73 -6.65 -6.36 -4.71
N ALA A 74 -6.81 -5.13 -5.19
CA ALA A 74 -6.17 -4.66 -6.42
C ALA A 74 -4.64 -4.72 -6.34
N VAL A 75 -4.06 -4.24 -5.23
CA VAL A 75 -2.60 -4.23 -5.04
C VAL A 75 -2.06 -5.63 -4.80
N LEU A 76 -2.73 -6.46 -4.00
CA LEU A 76 -2.29 -7.84 -3.75
C LEU A 76 -2.40 -8.70 -4.99
N THR A 77 -3.43 -8.49 -5.82
CA THR A 77 -3.58 -9.18 -7.11
C THR A 77 -2.44 -8.80 -8.05
N ALA A 78 -2.15 -7.50 -8.20
CA ALA A 78 -1.00 -7.05 -9.00
C ALA A 78 0.32 -7.61 -8.49
N TYR A 79 0.53 -7.64 -7.17
CA TYR A 79 1.75 -8.19 -6.56
C TYR A 79 1.97 -9.68 -6.85
N LYS A 80 0.88 -10.47 -6.90
CA LYS A 80 0.92 -11.92 -7.19
C LYS A 80 1.02 -12.24 -8.68
N ALA A 81 0.57 -11.31 -9.55
CA ALA A 81 0.54 -11.50 -11.00
C ALA A 81 1.88 -11.14 -11.66
N GLU A 82 2.55 -10.11 -11.15
CA GLU A 82 3.97 -9.86 -11.40
C GLU A 82 4.83 -10.89 -10.65
#